data_AF-A0A6M3LI51-F1
#
_entry.id   AF-A0A6M3LI51-F1
#
_cell.length_a   1.000
_cell.length_b   1.000
_cell.length_c   1.000
_cell.angle_alpha   90.00
_cell.angle_beta   90.00
_cell.angle_gamma   90.00
#
_symmetry.space_group_name_H-M   'P 1'
#
loop_
_entity.id
_entity.type
_entity.pdbx_description
1 polymer ?
#
loop_
_entity_poly.entity_id
_entity_poly.type
_entity_poly.pdbx_seq_one_letter_code
_entity_poly.pdbx_strand_id
1 'polypeptide(L)'
;MSKVTPITLYAAPNEKAWAYIEMQEQSPDFSGFHRYRLIYVNRDGNITEFREDLGQAKNFIGAKAAIHIPSIWMHTVDELRNLADELRWDVDIDIKDWLELDTFKPV
;
A
#
# COMPACT_ATOMS: atom_id res chain seq x y z
N MET A 1 -17.24 12.39 -16.37
CA MET A 1 -16.19 13.43 -16.37
C MET A 1 -14.88 12.75 -16.00
N SER A 2 -13.84 12.90 -16.82
CA SER A 2 -12.48 12.51 -16.41
C SER A 2 -11.96 13.54 -15.41
N LYS A 3 -11.44 13.09 -14.28
CA LYS A 3 -10.77 13.93 -13.29
C LYS A 3 -9.27 13.74 -13.47
N VAL A 4 -8.51 14.83 -13.58
CA VAL A 4 -7.05 14.79 -13.62
C VAL A 4 -6.54 14.62 -12.20
N THR A 5 -5.69 13.64 -11.97
CA THR A 5 -4.94 13.49 -10.71
C THR A 5 -3.59 14.18 -10.88
N PRO A 6 -3.26 15.20 -10.08
CA PRO A 6 -1.96 15.82 -10.14
C PRO A 6 -0.88 14.86 -9.64
N ILE A 7 0.32 14.92 -10.23
CA ILE A 7 1.45 14.04 -9.94
C ILE A 7 2.65 14.86 -9.46
N THR A 8 3.41 14.34 -8.51
CA THR A 8 4.70 14.87 -8.07
C THR A 8 5.78 13.82 -8.27
N LEU A 9 6.98 14.27 -8.62
CA LEU A 9 8.13 13.40 -8.86
C LEU A 9 8.92 13.08 -7.59
N TYR A 10 8.59 13.73 -6.47
CA TYR A 10 9.30 13.56 -5.22
C TYR A 10 8.38 13.73 -4.01
N ALA A 11 8.49 12.80 -3.08
CA ALA A 11 7.92 12.89 -1.75
C ALA A 11 9.05 12.85 -0.70
N ALA A 12 9.18 13.92 0.08
CA ALA A 12 10.21 14.06 1.09
C ALA A 12 9.96 13.12 2.27
N PRO A 13 10.98 12.41 2.79
CA PRO A 13 10.86 11.51 3.93
C PRO A 13 10.05 12.06 5.13
N ASN A 14 10.30 13.31 5.48
CA ASN A 14 9.77 13.97 6.67
C ASN A 14 8.45 14.73 6.45
N GLU A 15 7.93 14.78 5.22
CA GLU A 15 6.66 15.48 4.98
C GLU A 15 5.47 14.62 5.41
N LYS A 16 4.40 15.28 5.84
CA LYS A 16 3.15 14.59 6.16
C LYS A 16 2.41 14.19 4.88
N ALA A 17 1.86 12.99 4.89
CA ALA A 17 1.12 12.43 3.75
C ALA A 17 -0.35 12.21 4.10
N TRP A 18 -1.20 12.28 3.08
CA TRP A 18 -2.63 12.03 3.15
C TRP A 18 -2.93 10.53 3.24
N ALA A 19 -2.28 9.72 2.41
CA ALA A 19 -2.48 8.28 2.36
C ALA A 19 -1.30 7.59 1.70
N TYR A 20 -1.18 6.30 1.99
CA TYR A 20 -0.28 5.36 1.33
C TYR A 20 -1.10 4.22 0.74
N ILE A 21 -0.82 3.85 -0.50
CA ILE A 21 -1.43 2.69 -1.16
C ILE A 21 -0.35 1.85 -1.81
N GLU A 22 -0.44 0.53 -1.65
CA GLU A 22 0.23 -0.43 -2.52
C GLU A 22 -0.78 -1.25 -3.30
N MET A 23 -0.50 -1.43 -4.58
CA MET A 23 -1.32 -2.22 -5.49
C MET A 23 -0.48 -2.85 -6.59
N GLN A 24 -1.02 -3.88 -7.23
CA GLN A 24 -0.41 -4.50 -8.39
C GLN A 24 -1.09 -3.96 -9.66
N GLU A 25 -0.30 -3.45 -10.60
CA GLU A 25 -0.78 -2.96 -11.89
C GLU A 25 0.10 -3.49 -13.03
N GLN A 26 -0.45 -3.52 -14.25
CA GLN A 26 0.31 -3.82 -15.45
C GLN A 26 1.40 -2.74 -15.64
N SER A 27 2.64 -3.17 -15.86
CA SER A 27 3.74 -2.25 -16.14
C SER A 27 3.51 -1.46 -17.45
N PRO A 28 3.96 -0.19 -17.54
CA PRO A 28 3.81 0.63 -18.76
C PRO A 28 4.47 0.03 -20.00
N ASP A 29 5.51 -0.79 -19.80
CA ASP A 29 6.25 -1.48 -20.86
C ASP A 29 5.68 -2.87 -21.18
N PHE A 30 4.56 -3.25 -20.57
CA PHE A 30 3.90 -4.55 -20.74
C PHE A 30 4.76 -5.77 -20.35
N SER A 31 5.87 -5.58 -19.63
CA SER A 31 6.72 -6.68 -19.15
C SER A 31 6.09 -7.56 -18.07
N GLY A 32 4.99 -7.11 -17.44
CA GLY A 32 4.17 -7.90 -16.53
C GLY A 32 3.53 -7.07 -15.43
N PHE A 33 2.91 -7.74 -14.46
CA PHE A 33 2.39 -7.04 -13.27
C PHE A 33 3.52 -6.63 -12.35
N HIS A 34 3.51 -5.36 -11.95
CA HIS A 34 4.44 -4.76 -11.01
C HIS A 34 3.67 -4.30 -9.76
N ARG A 35 4.35 -4.25 -8.63
CA ARG A 35 3.80 -3.66 -7.41
C ARG A 35 4.19 -2.18 -7.37
N TYR A 36 3.19 -1.32 -7.26
CA TYR A 36 3.38 0.12 -7.14
C TYR A 36 3.07 0.58 -5.73
N ARG A 37 3.88 1.51 -5.26
CA ARG A 37 3.65 2.33 -4.08
C ARG A 37 3.17 3.70 -4.54
N LEU A 38 2.03 4.13 -4.02
CA LEU A 38 1.44 5.43 -4.24
C LEU A 38 1.37 6.16 -2.90
N ILE A 39 1.88 7.38 -2.86
CA ILE A 39 1.85 8.24 -1.68
C ILE A 39 1.19 9.55 -2.08
N TYR A 40 0.19 9.95 -1.31
CA TYR A 40 -0.54 11.20 -1.56
C TYR A 40 -0.03 12.29 -0.62
N VAL A 41 0.45 13.39 -1.17
CA VAL A 41 1.05 14.52 -0.44
C VAL A 41 0.42 15.84 -0.86
N ASN A 42 0.59 16.89 -0.06
CA ASN A 42 0.08 18.22 -0.41
C ASN A 42 1.11 19.00 -1.24
N ARG A 43 0.72 19.50 -2.41
CA ARG A 43 1.48 20.45 -3.22
C ARG A 43 0.57 21.63 -3.52
N ASP A 44 0.91 22.80 -2.98
CA ASP A 44 0.18 24.05 -3.23
C ASP A 44 -1.34 23.94 -2.99
N GLY A 45 -1.74 23.22 -1.93
CA GLY A 45 -3.15 23.01 -1.58
C GLY A 45 -3.82 21.84 -2.30
N ASN A 46 -3.12 21.13 -3.18
CA ASN A 46 -3.65 20.00 -3.94
C ASN A 46 -3.07 18.67 -3.46
N ILE A 47 -3.93 17.67 -3.28
CA ILE A 47 -3.50 16.29 -3.05
C ILE A 47 -2.91 15.77 -4.34
N THR A 48 -1.62 15.44 -4.28
CA THR A 48 -0.78 15.08 -5.41
C THR A 48 -0.21 13.68 -5.19
N GLU A 49 -0.24 12.86 -6.23
CA GLU A 49 0.27 11.48 -6.18
C GLU A 49 1.77 11.45 -6.47
N PHE A 50 2.54 10.82 -5.59
CA PHE A 50 3.86 10.30 -5.88
C PHE A 50 3.74 8.79 -6.10
N ARG A 51 4.30 8.28 -7.19
CA ARG A 51 4.22 6.86 -7.56
C ARG A 51 5.62 6.29 -7.77
N GLU A 52 5.85 5.12 -7.19
CA GLU A 52 7.11 4.37 -7.26
C GLU A 52 6.83 2.92 -7.65
N ASP A 53 7.60 2.40 -8.61
CA ASP A 53 7.59 0.98 -8.99
C ASP A 53 8.51 0.20 -8.05
N LEU A 54 7.96 -0.73 -7.28
CA LEU A 54 8.71 -1.60 -6.36
C LEU A 54 9.22 -2.88 -7.05
N GLY A 55 8.87 -3.09 -8.32
CA GLY A 55 9.29 -4.21 -9.14
C GLY A 55 8.21 -5.27 -9.38
N GLN A 56 8.62 -6.37 -10.01
CA GLN A 56 7.72 -7.42 -10.48
C GLN A 56 6.90 -8.04 -9.33
N ALA A 57 5.58 -8.13 -9.51
CA ALA A 57 4.65 -8.65 -8.52
C ALA A 57 4.98 -10.10 -8.10
N LYS A 58 5.56 -10.90 -9.00
CA LYS A 58 6.01 -12.28 -8.70
C LYS A 58 7.12 -12.37 -7.64
N ASN A 59 7.80 -11.25 -7.34
CA ASN A 59 8.81 -11.20 -6.27
C ASN A 59 8.17 -10.97 -4.89
N PHE A 60 6.86 -10.72 -4.83
CA PHE A 60 6.08 -10.44 -3.62
C PHE A 60 5.14 -11.60 -3.28
N ILE A 61 5.57 -12.84 -3.48
CA ILE A 61 4.78 -14.03 -3.12
C ILE A 61 4.62 -14.09 -1.61
N GLY A 62 3.37 -14.21 -1.14
CA GLY A 62 3.03 -14.20 0.29
C GLY A 62 2.79 -12.81 0.87
N ALA A 63 3.02 -11.74 0.10
CA ALA A 63 2.65 -10.40 0.52
C ALA A 63 1.14 -10.14 0.36
N LYS A 64 0.57 -9.26 1.21
CA LYS A 64 -0.80 -8.77 1.02
C LYS A 64 -0.95 -8.16 -0.39
N ALA A 65 -2.05 -8.53 -1.07
CA ALA A 65 -2.28 -8.15 -2.46
C ALA A 65 -2.39 -6.62 -2.66
N ALA A 66 -2.97 -5.93 -1.68
CA ALA A 66 -3.05 -4.48 -1.61
C ALA A 66 -2.86 -4.02 -0.16
N ILE A 67 -2.31 -2.81 0.01
CA ILE A 67 -2.18 -2.14 1.30
C ILE A 67 -2.81 -0.76 1.14
N HIS A 68 -3.61 -0.34 2.12
CA HIS A 68 -4.16 1.01 2.16
C HIS A 68 -4.05 1.56 3.57
N ILE A 69 -3.22 2.59 3.76
CA ILE A 69 -2.98 3.23 5.04
C ILE A 69 -3.48 4.68 4.94
N PRO A 70 -4.70 4.97 5.45
CA PRO A 70 -5.16 6.35 5.57
C PRO A 70 -4.36 7.06 6.67
N SER A 71 -3.69 8.15 6.30
CA SER A 71 -2.84 8.91 7.24
C SER A 71 -3.52 10.21 7.67
N ILE A 72 -4.19 10.91 6.76
CA ILE A 72 -4.84 12.20 7.02
C ILE A 72 -3.86 13.17 7.72
N TRP A 73 -2.62 13.23 7.19
CA TRP A 73 -1.53 14.06 7.71
C TRP A 73 -0.98 13.66 9.09
N MET A 74 -1.38 12.51 9.65
CA MET A 74 -0.89 12.04 10.94
C MET A 74 0.52 11.47 10.84
N HIS A 75 0.84 10.78 9.75
CA HIS A 75 2.14 10.16 9.51
C HIS A 75 2.93 10.86 8.42
N THR A 76 4.25 10.85 8.59
CA THR A 76 5.22 11.22 7.58
C THR A 76 5.30 10.16 6.49
N VAL A 77 5.87 10.52 5.34
CA VAL A 77 6.12 9.61 4.24
C VAL A 77 6.94 8.39 4.68
N ASP A 78 8.00 8.59 5.45
CA ASP A 78 8.83 7.48 5.93
C ASP A 78 8.13 6.60 6.96
N GLU A 79 7.35 7.18 7.88
CA GLU A 79 6.52 6.39 8.80
C GLU A 79 5.54 5.49 8.03
N LEU A 80 4.92 6.00 6.96
CA LEU A 80 4.01 5.21 6.13
C LEU A 80 4.72 4.12 5.35
N ARG A 81 5.93 4.37 4.85
CA ARG A 81 6.75 3.35 4.17
C ARG A 81 7.09 2.22 5.13
N ASN A 82 7.52 2.55 6.35
CA ASN A 82 7.86 1.56 7.37
C ASN A 82 6.62 0.74 7.77
N LEU A 83 5.48 1.39 8.02
CA LEU A 83 4.22 0.71 8.33
C LEU A 83 3.79 -0.22 7.19
N ALA A 84 3.93 0.22 5.93
CA ALA A 84 3.61 -0.61 4.79
C ALA A 84 4.54 -1.80 4.66
N ASP A 85 5.83 -1.63 4.95
CA ASP A 85 6.80 -2.73 4.93
C ASP A 85 6.46 -3.82 5.97
N GLU A 86 6.00 -3.42 7.15
CA GLU A 86 5.48 -4.34 8.18
C GLU A 86 4.18 -5.03 7.74
N LEU A 87 3.18 -4.24 7.33
CA LEU A 87 1.87 -4.75 6.91
C LEU A 87 1.93 -5.65 5.68
N ARG A 88 2.95 -5.46 4.82
CA ARG A 88 3.09 -6.23 3.57
C ARG A 88 3.17 -7.72 3.82
N TRP A 89 3.82 -8.12 4.90
CA TRP A 89 4.11 -9.51 5.23
C TRP A 89 3.32 -10.00 6.44
N ASP A 90 2.49 -9.15 7.01
CA ASP A 90 1.62 -9.52 8.10
C ASP A 90 0.62 -10.58 7.64
N VAL A 91 0.51 -11.65 8.41
CA VAL A 91 -0.31 -12.80 8.09
C VAL A 91 -1.61 -12.63 8.85
N ASP A 92 -2.73 -12.50 8.14
CA ASP A 92 -4.05 -12.54 8.77
C ASP A 92 -4.30 -14.00 9.22
N ILE A 93 -3.71 -14.41 10.34
CA ILE A 93 -4.04 -15.69 10.98
C ILE A 93 -5.40 -15.50 11.61
N ASP A 94 -6.43 -16.02 10.96
CA ASP A 94 -7.71 -16.22 11.65
C ASP A 94 -7.52 -17.34 12.67
N ILE A 95 -7.37 -16.96 13.94
CA ILE A 95 -7.19 -17.88 15.07
C ILE A 95 -8.35 -18.88 15.13
N LYS A 96 -9.55 -18.53 14.67
CA LYS A 96 -10.70 -19.45 14.64
C LYS A 96 -10.53 -20.55 13.61
N ASP A 97 -10.00 -20.18 12.45
CA ASP A 97 -9.70 -21.12 11.36
C ASP A 97 -8.51 -22.01 11.75
N TRP A 98 -7.48 -21.42 12.37
CA TRP A 98 -6.31 -22.15 12.87
C TRP A 98 -6.62 -23.12 14.02
N LEU A 99 -7.54 -22.76 14.91
CA LEU A 99 -7.99 -23.61 16.01
C LEU A 99 -9.18 -24.50 15.64
N GLU A 100 -9.62 -24.49 14.38
CA GLU A 100 -10.81 -25.19 13.88
C GLU A 100 -12.03 -25.03 14.82
N LEU A 101 -12.21 -23.85 15.42
CA LEU A 101 -13.24 -23.66 16.45
C LEU A 101 -14.67 -23.87 15.92
N ASP A 102 -14.84 -23.75 14.62
CA ASP A 102 -16.11 -24.05 13.92
C ASP A 102 -16.41 -25.55 13.84
N THR A 103 -15.41 -26.43 14.02
CA THR A 103 -15.57 -27.89 14.09
C THR A 103 -15.63 -28.41 15.53
N PHE A 104 -15.31 -27.58 16.52
CA PHE A 104 -15.28 -27.95 17.92
C PHE A 104 -16.70 -28.22 18.46
N LYS A 105 -17.04 -29.49 18.66
CA LYS A 105 -18.24 -29.89 19.39
C LYS A 105 -17.90 -30.03 20.88
N PRO A 106 -18.43 -29.19 21.77
CA PRO A 106 -18.26 -29.39 23.21
C PRO A 106 -18.93 -30.70 23.61
N VAL A 107 -18.22 -31.49 24.41
CA VAL A 107 -18.67 -32.79 24.98
C VAL A 107 -19.66 -32.55 26.11
#